data_AF-A0A7C6J844-F1
#
_entry.id   AF-A0A7C6J844-F1
#
_cell.length_a   1.000
_cell.length_b   1.000
_cell.length_c   1.000
_cell.angle_alpha   90.00
_cell.angle_beta   90.00
_cell.angle_gamma   90.00
#
_symmetry.space_group_name_H-M   'P 1'
#
loop_
_entity.id
_entity.type
_entity.pdbx_description
1 polymer ?
#
loop_
_entity_poly.entity_id
_entity_poly.type
_entity_poly.pdbx_seq_one_letter_code
_entity_poly.pdbx_strand_id
1 'polypeptide(L)'
;MFQQELKCPLCSLTKLQIVGGMVSCVSCGYKSESNRYMNLLSIQNHASPCPACATRALVDLDKAGLYKQQGPLFVCFSCGKSWLPKEMDYCPECGNPQPRDEFQELIICRSSVGFYVCRSCYNRTCSPK
;
A
#
# COMPACT_ATOMS: atom_id res chain seq x y z
N MET A 1 21.24 4.52 -9.77
CA MET A 1 20.21 4.64 -8.72
C MET A 1 20.36 3.44 -7.81
N PHE A 2 20.59 3.64 -6.50
CA PHE A 2 20.72 2.54 -5.55
C PHE A 2 19.31 2.00 -5.25
N GLN A 3 19.02 0.78 -5.67
CA GLN A 3 17.80 0.08 -5.24
C GLN A 3 17.95 -0.20 -3.74
N GLN A 4 17.15 0.48 -2.92
CA GLN A 4 17.02 0.12 -1.52
C GLN A 4 16.17 -1.16 -1.46
N GLU A 5 16.35 -1.97 -0.42
CA GLU A 5 15.60 -3.22 -0.27
C GLU A 5 15.00 -3.28 1.13
N LEU A 6 13.86 -3.95 1.25
CA LEU A 6 13.27 -4.32 2.54
C LEU A 6 14.15 -5.33 3.28
N LYS A 7 15.20 -4.83 3.92
CA LYS A 7 16.20 -5.60 4.66
C LYS A 7 16.17 -5.22 6.15
N CYS A 8 16.45 -6.21 6.99
CA CYS A 8 16.68 -5.97 8.40
C CYS A 8 17.92 -5.06 8.58
N PRO A 9 17.84 -3.99 9.38
CA PRO A 9 18.96 -3.08 9.57
C PRO A 9 20.10 -3.70 10.38
N LEU A 10 19.86 -4.79 11.10
CA LEU A 10 20.89 -5.49 11.88
C LEU A 10 21.59 -6.60 11.08
N CYS A 11 20.84 -7.46 10.40
CA CYS A 11 21.40 -8.66 9.76
C CYS A 11 21.33 -8.65 8.23
N SER A 12 20.81 -7.58 7.62
CA SER A 12 20.69 -7.40 6.16
C SER A 12 19.87 -8.47 5.42
N LEU A 13 19.16 -9.33 6.16
CA LEU A 13 18.27 -10.35 5.60
C LEU A 13 16.88 -9.78 5.32
N THR A 14 16.21 -10.32 4.30
CA THR A 14 14.85 -9.93 3.86
C THR A 14 13.73 -10.66 4.61
N LYS A 15 14.05 -11.41 5.67
CA LYS A 15 13.08 -12.17 6.49
C LYS A 15 12.40 -11.29 7.54
N LEU A 16 11.73 -10.25 7.06
CA LEU A 16 10.94 -9.33 7.88
C LEU A 16 9.47 -9.74 7.89
N GLN A 17 8.85 -9.65 9.06
CA GLN A 17 7.42 -9.83 9.27
C GLN A 17 6.84 -8.53 9.80
N ILE A 18 5.70 -8.14 9.24
CA ILE A 18 4.96 -6.95 9.62
C ILE A 18 3.64 -7.41 10.20
N VAL A 19 3.40 -7.17 11.48
CA VAL A 19 2.16 -7.55 12.16
C VAL A 19 1.81 -6.48 13.19
N GLY A 20 0.57 -5.99 13.17
CA GLY A 20 0.03 -5.10 14.20
C GLY A 20 0.85 -3.83 14.43
N GLY A 21 1.38 -3.22 13.38
CA GLY A 21 2.17 -1.99 13.47
C GLY A 21 3.61 -2.19 13.95
N MET A 22 4.09 -3.43 14.01
CA MET A 22 5.47 -3.76 14.30
C MET A 22 6.13 -4.50 13.15
N VAL A 23 7.40 -4.18 12.93
CA VAL A 23 8.31 -4.87 12.01
C VAL A 23 9.26 -5.72 12.85
N SER A 24 9.29 -7.02 12.58
CA SER A 24 10.19 -7.95 13.26
C SER A 24 11.01 -8.77 12.27
N CYS A 25 12.27 -9.06 12.59
CA CYS A 25 13.09 -9.96 11.79
C CYS A 25 13.11 -11.34 12.43
N VAL A 26 12.70 -12.35 11.66
CA VAL A 26 12.64 -13.74 12.13
C VAL A 26 14.04 -14.32 12.38
N SER A 27 15.06 -13.80 11.68
CA SER A 27 16.41 -14.36 11.74
C SER A 27 17.24 -13.88 12.93
N CYS A 28 17.20 -12.58 13.24
CA CYS A 28 18.02 -11.98 14.30
C CYS A 28 17.21 -11.49 15.50
N GLY A 29 15.87 -11.55 15.44
CA GLY A 29 15.00 -11.08 16.52
C GLY A 29 14.86 -9.56 16.60
N TYR A 30 15.34 -8.80 15.60
CA TYR A 30 15.10 -7.35 15.51
C TYR A 30 13.62 -7.03 15.63
N LYS A 31 13.26 -6.01 16.41
CA LYS A 31 11.90 -5.49 16.53
C LYS A 31 11.93 -3.97 16.49
N SER A 32 11.03 -3.38 15.71
CA SER A 32 10.81 -1.95 15.68
C SER A 32 9.34 -1.67 15.39
N GLU A 33 8.86 -0.52 15.86
CA GLU A 33 7.61 0.03 15.36
C GLU A 33 7.70 0.28 13.85
N SER A 34 6.58 0.06 13.17
CA SER A 34 6.46 0.25 11.73
C SER A 34 6.73 1.68 11.29
N ASN A 35 6.22 2.67 12.01
CA ASN A 35 6.47 4.08 11.69
C ASN A 35 7.96 4.41 11.77
N ARG A 36 8.64 3.93 12.82
CA ARG A 36 10.09 4.10 12.98
C ARG A 36 10.85 3.42 11.86
N TYR A 37 10.45 2.22 11.45
CA TYR A 37 11.09 1.50 10.35
C TYR A 37 10.86 2.18 8.99
N MET A 38 9.65 2.68 8.72
CA MET A 38 9.37 3.48 7.53
C MET A 38 10.21 4.76 7.49
N ASN A 39 10.39 5.44 8.63
CA ASN A 39 11.26 6.61 8.74
C ASN A 39 12.72 6.27 8.47
N LEU A 40 13.22 5.12 8.94
CA LEU A 40 14.58 4.65 8.64
C LEU A 40 14.81 4.46 7.13
N LEU A 41 13.79 4.00 6.41
CA LEU A 41 13.83 3.84 4.96
C LEU A 41 13.45 5.13 4.20
N SER A 42 13.09 6.22 4.90
CA SER A 42 12.58 7.46 4.29
C SER A 42 11.35 7.27 3.39
N ILE A 43 10.51 6.26 3.66
CA ILE A 43 9.36 5.90 2.81
C ILE A 43 8.02 6.44 3.31
N GLN A 44 7.99 7.20 4.41
CA GLN A 44 6.74 7.71 4.98
C GLN A 44 5.95 8.62 4.01
N ASN A 45 6.65 9.31 3.10
CA ASN A 45 6.03 10.18 2.11
C ASN A 45 5.29 9.42 1.01
N HIS A 46 5.58 8.12 0.85
CA HIS A 46 4.91 7.24 -0.11
C HIS A 46 3.72 6.49 0.53
N ALA A 47 3.38 6.81 1.79
CA ALA A 47 2.30 6.16 2.52
C ALA A 47 0.91 6.66 2.09
N SER A 48 0.09 5.71 1.66
CA SER A 48 -1.32 5.86 1.30
C SER A 48 -2.21 5.17 2.33
N PRO A 49 -3.51 5.51 2.39
CA PRO A 49 -4.49 4.79 3.19
C PRO A 49 -4.57 3.31 2.77
N CYS A 50 -4.50 2.40 3.73
CA CYS A 50 -4.66 0.98 3.48
C CYS A 50 -6.14 0.62 3.29
N PRO A 51 -6.53 -0.08 2.22
CA PRO A 51 -7.92 -0.50 2.00
C PRO A 51 -8.43 -1.45 3.10
N ALA A 52 -7.54 -2.25 3.70
CA ALA A 52 -7.94 -3.26 4.68
C ALA A 52 -8.05 -2.76 6.13
N CYS A 53 -7.37 -1.67 6.50
CA CYS A 53 -7.36 -1.17 7.87
C CYS A 53 -7.56 0.34 8.00
N ALA A 54 -7.74 1.06 6.89
CA ALA A 54 -7.83 2.52 6.78
C ALA A 54 -6.61 3.32 7.26
N THR A 55 -5.65 2.70 7.97
CA THR A 55 -4.42 3.36 8.42
C THR A 55 -3.57 3.80 7.24
N ARG A 56 -3.00 5.00 7.32
CA ARG A 56 -2.10 5.57 6.30
C ARG A 56 -0.69 4.99 6.40
N ALA A 57 -0.58 3.70 6.09
CA ALA A 57 0.66 2.93 6.18
C ALA A 57 0.84 1.96 5.00
N LEU A 58 0.06 2.11 3.92
CA LEU A 58 0.24 1.34 2.69
C LEU A 58 1.30 2.01 1.82
N VAL A 59 2.37 1.30 1.49
CA VAL A 59 3.45 1.81 0.65
C VAL A 59 3.48 1.05 -0.66
N ASP A 60 3.55 1.80 -1.77
CA ASP A 60 3.97 1.30 -3.07
C ASP A 60 5.50 1.20 -3.07
N LEU A 61 6.01 -0.03 -3.11
CA LEU A 61 7.44 -0.31 -3.06
C LEU A 61 8.16 0.15 -4.33
N ASP A 62 7.51 0.24 -5.48
CA ASP A 62 8.15 0.71 -6.72
C ASP A 62 8.36 2.21 -6.67
N LYS A 63 7.32 2.95 -6.25
CA LYS A 63 7.43 4.40 -6.00
C LYS A 63 8.45 4.73 -4.91
N ALA A 64 8.63 3.85 -3.93
CA ALA A 64 9.62 3.98 -2.88
C ALA A 64 11.03 3.51 -3.30
N GLY A 65 11.23 2.98 -4.52
CA GLY A 65 12.51 2.46 -4.98
C GLY A 65 12.96 1.17 -4.27
N LEU A 66 12.02 0.44 -3.69
CA LEU A 66 12.17 -0.81 -2.93
C LEU A 66 11.72 -2.07 -3.69
N TYR A 67 11.15 -1.92 -4.87
CA TYR A 67 10.57 -3.02 -5.63
C TYR A 67 11.61 -3.77 -6.48
N LYS A 68 11.54 -5.11 -6.45
CA LYS A 68 12.48 -6.02 -7.13
C LYS A 68 11.90 -6.74 -8.34
N GLN A 69 10.80 -6.25 -8.91
CA GLN A 69 10.10 -6.92 -10.02
C GLN A 69 9.60 -8.35 -9.72
N GLN A 70 9.73 -8.80 -8.46
CA GLN A 70 9.24 -10.08 -7.96
C GLN A 70 8.73 -9.88 -6.52
N GLY A 71 7.53 -10.39 -6.23
CA GLY A 71 6.90 -10.29 -4.91
C GLY A 71 5.82 -9.20 -4.80
N PRO A 72 5.42 -8.85 -3.57
CA PRO A 72 4.40 -7.82 -3.34
C PRO A 72 4.92 -6.45 -3.79
N LEU A 73 4.06 -5.70 -4.46
CA LEU A 73 4.31 -4.31 -4.83
C LEU A 73 3.80 -3.36 -3.77
N PHE A 74 2.67 -3.68 -3.14
CA PHE A 74 2.07 -2.87 -2.10
C PHE A 74 2.16 -3.59 -0.76
N VAL A 75 2.63 -2.89 0.28
CA VAL A 75 2.75 -3.47 1.62
C VAL A 75 2.21 -2.48 2.64
N CYS A 76 1.29 -2.95 3.50
CA CYS A 76 0.80 -2.17 4.62
C CYS A 76 1.65 -2.43 5.85
N PHE A 77 2.35 -1.40 6.32
CA PHE A 77 3.16 -1.45 7.53
C PHE A 77 2.33 -1.45 8.82
N SER A 78 1.01 -1.17 8.75
CA SER A 78 0.13 -1.25 9.93
C SER A 78 -0.44 -2.66 10.11
N CYS A 79 -1.13 -3.21 9.11
CA CYS A 79 -1.79 -4.51 9.26
C CYS A 79 -0.98 -5.70 8.71
N GLY A 80 0.12 -5.43 8.01
CA GLY A 80 0.97 -6.48 7.43
C GLY A 80 0.48 -7.07 6.11
N LYS A 81 -0.74 -6.72 5.66
CA LYS A 81 -1.23 -7.17 4.35
C LYS A 81 -0.35 -6.63 3.23
N SER A 82 -0.20 -7.45 2.20
CA SER A 82 0.57 -7.14 1.02
C SER A 82 -0.18 -7.57 -0.24
N TRP A 83 0.05 -6.88 -1.34
CA TRP A 83 -0.60 -7.14 -2.61
C TRP A 83 0.43 -7.18 -3.74
N LEU A 84 0.23 -8.12 -4.66
CA LEU A 84 0.97 -8.22 -5.91
C LEU A 84 0.56 -7.10 -6.87
N PRO A 85 1.41 -6.74 -7.86
CA PRO A 85 1.08 -5.72 -8.85
C PRO A 85 -0.27 -5.94 -9.56
N LYS A 86 -0.64 -7.21 -9.78
CA LYS A 86 -1.87 -7.60 -10.49
C LYS A 86 -3.14 -7.52 -9.63
N GLU A 87 -3.01 -7.31 -8.33
CA GLU A 87 -4.12 -7.35 -7.36
C GLU A 87 -4.64 -5.96 -7.00
N MET A 88 -3.90 -4.90 -7.35
CA MET A 88 -4.27 -3.53 -7.06
C MET A 88 -4.19 -2.66 -8.30
N ASP A 89 -5.07 -1.66 -8.37
CA ASP A 89 -5.00 -0.56 -9.34
C ASP A 89 -5.13 0.77 -8.62
N TYR A 90 -4.71 1.84 -9.30
CA TYR A 90 -4.86 3.21 -8.81
C TYR A 90 -6.24 3.74 -9.18
N CYS A 91 -6.98 4.22 -8.18
CA CYS A 91 -8.27 4.87 -8.45
C CYS A 91 -8.04 6.17 -9.24
N PRO A 92 -8.69 6.35 -10.41
CA PRO A 92 -8.46 7.53 -11.24
C PRO A 92 -8.92 8.83 -10.58
N GLU A 93 -9.90 8.77 -9.68
CA GLU A 93 -10.44 9.95 -8.99
C GLU A 93 -9.59 10.41 -7.80
N CYS A 94 -9.15 9.48 -6.95
CA CYS A 94 -8.42 9.85 -5.72
C CYS A 94 -6.92 9.55 -5.76
N GLY A 95 -6.44 8.85 -6.80
CA GLY A 95 -5.04 8.47 -6.94
C GLY A 95 -4.54 7.46 -5.89
N ASN A 96 -5.43 6.91 -5.05
CA ASN A 96 -5.04 5.91 -4.05
C ASN A 96 -5.04 4.51 -4.67
N PRO A 97 -4.06 3.66 -4.31
CA PRO A 97 -4.06 2.25 -4.70
C PRO A 97 -5.19 1.52 -3.96
N GLN A 98 -5.99 0.74 -4.69
CA GLN A 98 -7.10 -0.04 -4.17
C GLN A 98 -7.10 -1.46 -4.77
N PRO A 99 -7.63 -2.47 -4.06
CA PRO A 99 -7.79 -3.81 -4.60
C PRO A 99 -8.71 -3.77 -5.84
N ARG A 100 -8.37 -4.53 -6.89
CA ARG A 100 -9.11 -4.52 -8.16
C ARG A 100 -10.59 -4.90 -8.02
N ASP A 101 -10.89 -5.79 -7.10
CA ASP A 101 -12.23 -6.25 -6.76
C ASP A 101 -13.10 -5.21 -6.03
N GLU A 102 -12.50 -4.09 -5.58
CA GLU A 102 -13.21 -2.99 -4.91
C GLU A 102 -13.60 -1.84 -5.85
N PHE A 103 -13.29 -1.95 -7.15
CA PHE A 103 -13.67 -0.97 -8.14
C PHE A 103 -15.14 -1.15 -8.54
N GLN A 104 -15.83 -0.02 -8.66
CA GLN A 104 -17.23 0.05 -9.07
C GLN A 104 -17.33 0.92 -10.32
N GLU A 105 -18.16 0.48 -11.26
CA GLU A 105 -18.49 1.27 -12.44
C GLU A 105 -19.42 2.41 -12.04
N LEU A 106 -18.94 3.62 -12.22
CA LEU A 106 -19.66 4.86 -11.97
C LEU A 106 -20.26 5.34 -13.28
N ILE A 107 -21.55 5.10 -13.45
CA ILE A 107 -22.33 5.58 -14.58
C ILE A 107 -22.84 6.97 -14.21
N ILE A 108 -22.12 8.02 -14.61
CA ILE A 108 -22.59 9.39 -14.42
C ILE A 108 -23.76 9.58 -15.41
N CYS A 109 -24.98 9.79 -14.89
CA CYS A 109 -26.23 9.87 -15.68
C CYS A 109 -26.29 10.99 -16.76
N ARG A 110 -25.19 11.70 -17.04
CA ARG A 110 -25.08 12.76 -18.06
C ARG A 110 -23.95 12.59 -19.07
N SER A 111 -23.14 11.53 -18.96
CA SER A 111 -22.04 11.26 -19.88
C SER A 111 -21.95 9.77 -20.16
N SER A 112 -21.99 9.38 -21.43
CA SER A 112 -21.91 8.00 -21.93
C SER A 112 -20.56 7.30 -21.70
N VAL A 113 -19.80 7.74 -20.71
CA VAL A 113 -18.47 7.24 -20.34
C VAL A 113 -18.56 6.73 -18.90
N GLY A 114 -18.50 5.41 -18.73
CA GLY A 114 -18.39 4.79 -17.41
C GLY A 114 -16.95 4.90 -16.89
N PHE A 115 -16.78 5.34 -15.65
CA PHE A 115 -15.48 5.37 -14.98
C PHE A 115 -15.44 4.30 -13.89
N TYR A 116 -14.37 3.51 -13.85
CA TYR A 116 -14.14 2.58 -12.74
C TYR A 116 -13.43 3.32 -11.61
N VAL A 117 -14.11 3.49 -10.48
CA VAL A 117 -13.55 4.19 -9.32
C VAL A 117 -13.64 3.32 -8.08
N CYS A 118 -12.87 3.65 -7.04
CA CYS A 118 -12.97 2.91 -5.78
C CYS A 118 -14.31 3.18 -5.09
N ARG A 119 -14.78 2.20 -4.31
CA ARG A 119 -16.03 2.29 -3.55
C ARG A 119 -16.17 3.56 -2.70
N SER A 120 -15.07 4.06 -2.14
CA SER A 120 -15.07 5.31 -1.37
C SER A 120 -15.41 6.54 -2.23
N CYS A 121 -14.87 6.64 -3.45
CA CYS A 121 -15.21 7.69 -4.38
C CYS A 121 -16.63 7.51 -4.93
N TYR A 122 -17.01 6.28 -5.25
CA TYR A 122 -18.36 5.96 -5.69
C TYR A 122 -19.43 6.46 -4.73
N ASN A 123 -19.27 6.15 -3.44
CA ASN A 123 -20.23 6.57 -2.41
C ASN A 123 -20.32 8.10 -2.26
N ARG A 124 -19.22 8.84 -2.44
CA ARG A 124 -19.25 10.31 -2.37
C ARG A 124 -20.04 10.93 -3.53
N THR A 125 -19.96 10.33 -4.71
CA THR A 125 -20.61 10.85 -5.92
C THR A 125 -22.08 10.44 -6.02
N CYS A 126 -22.42 9.20 -5.63
CA CYS A 126 -23.77 8.64 -5.77
C CYS A 126 -24.64 8.71 -4.50
N SER A 127 -24.09 9.10 -3.34
CA SER A 127 -24.88 9.45 -2.15
C SER A 127 -24.80 10.96 -1.90
N PRO A 128 -25.57 11.78 -2.62
CA PRO A 128 -25.78 13.16 -2.19
C PRO A 128 -26.46 13.11 -0.81
N LYS A 129 -25.95 13.92 0.13
CA LYS A 129 -26.63 14.21 1.38
C LYS A 129 -27.98 14.87 1.13
#